data_AF-A0A842NI36-F1
#
_entry.id   AF-A0A842NI36-F1
#
_cell.length_a   1.000
_cell.length_b   1.000
_cell.length_c   1.000
_cell.angle_alpha   90.00
_cell.angle_beta   90.00
_cell.angle_gamma   90.00
#
_symmetry.space_group_name_H-M   'P 1'
#
loop_
_entity.id
_entity.type
_entity.pdbx_description
1 polymer ?
#
loop_
_entity_poly.entity_id
_entity_poly.type
_entity_poly.pdbx_seq_one_letter_code
_entity_poly.pdbx_strand_id
1 'polypeptide(L)' 'MSDDVTSDDSVLVETEDFESWYDGEVVGIEFLADGVTKVINKEDFRDFCKFVSQTENEFIQAEDEDDGEED' A
#
# COMPACT_ATOMS: atom_id res chain seq x y z
N MET A 1 -16.50 -14.44 22.21
CA MET A 1 -15.61 -13.29 22.00
C MET A 1 -14.28 -13.70 22.59
N SER A 2 -13.45 -14.34 21.77
CA SER A 2 -12.05 -14.60 22.16
C SER A 2 -11.30 -13.34 21.80
N ASP A 3 -10.79 -12.68 22.83
CA ASP A 3 -9.83 -11.60 22.76
C ASP A 3 -8.51 -12.22 22.28
N ASP A 4 -8.29 -12.19 20.97
CA ASP A 4 -7.04 -12.58 20.32
C ASP A 4 -6.57 -11.37 19.50
N VAL A 5 -6.21 -10.29 20.21
CA VAL A 5 -5.43 -9.18 19.63
C VAL A 5 -3.97 -9.50 19.92
N THR A 6 -3.43 -10.51 19.23
CA THR A 6 -2.00 -10.83 19.32
C THR A 6 -1.28 -10.32 18.08
N SER A 7 -0.61 -9.18 18.25
CA SER A 7 0.61 -8.81 17.53
C SER A 7 0.51 -8.35 16.06
N ASP A 8 -0.58 -7.70 15.66
CA ASP A 8 -0.67 -7.03 14.35
C ASP A 8 -0.70 -5.49 14.46
N ASP A 9 -0.24 -4.91 15.58
CA ASP A 9 -0.17 -3.45 15.71
C ASP A 9 0.99 -2.84 14.90
N SER A 10 1.84 -3.69 14.31
CA SER A 10 3.02 -3.28 13.56
C SER A 10 2.75 -3.16 12.05
N VAL A 11 1.70 -3.79 11.51
CA VAL A 11 1.34 -3.67 10.10
C VAL A 11 0.78 -2.28 9.84
N LEU A 12 1.38 -1.55 8.89
CA LEU A 12 1.01 -0.20 8.51
C LEU A 12 -0.03 -0.19 7.39
N VAL A 13 0.22 -0.98 6.34
CA VAL A 13 -0.61 -1.08 5.14
C VAL A 13 -0.54 -2.51 4.65
N GLU A 14 -1.71 -3.12 4.43
CA GLU A 14 -1.89 -4.42 3.78
C GLU A 14 -2.70 -4.20 2.50
N THR A 15 -2.18 -4.66 1.37
CA THR A 15 -2.83 -4.64 0.06
C THR A 15 -2.70 -6.02 -0.57
N GLU A 16 -3.37 -6.24 -1.72
CA GLU A 16 -3.25 -7.50 -2.45
C GLU A 16 -1.85 -7.72 -3.06
N ASP A 17 -1.11 -6.63 -3.31
CA ASP A 17 0.20 -6.68 -3.97
C ASP A 17 1.36 -6.66 -2.96
N PHE A 18 1.20 -5.94 -1.84
CA PHE A 18 2.20 -5.84 -0.79
C PHE A 18 1.61 -5.62 0.60
N GLU A 19 2.38 -6.03 1.62
CA GLU A 19 2.17 -5.71 3.03
C GLU A 19 3.33 -4.85 3.54
N SER A 20 3.10 -4.00 4.53
CA SER A 20 4.15 -3.20 5.16
C SER A 20 4.00 -3.16 6.67
N TRP A 21 5.12 -3.09 7.38
CA TRP A 21 5.17 -3.04 8.84
C TRP A 21 6.24 -2.07 9.36
N TYR A 22 6.04 -1.59 10.59
CA TYR A 22 6.97 -0.70 11.28
C TYR A 22 7.76 -1.45 12.35
N ASP A 23 9.09 -1.44 12.24
CA ASP A 23 10.00 -2.11 13.17
C ASP A 23 10.43 -1.21 14.35
N GLY A 24 9.90 0.02 14.44
CA GLY A 24 10.29 0.98 15.47
C GLY A 24 11.33 2.01 15.01
N GLU A 25 12.08 1.72 13.94
CA GLU A 25 13.05 2.63 13.31
C GLU A 25 12.80 2.79 11.80
N VAL A 26 12.50 1.69 11.12
CA VAL A 26 12.35 1.59 9.67
C VAL A 26 11.00 0.95 9.31
N VAL A 27 10.62 1.05 8.03
CA VAL A 27 9.43 0.42 7.47
C VAL A 27 9.84 -0.73 6.56
N GLY A 28 9.35 -1.93 6.85
CA GLY A 28 9.42 -3.08 5.95
C GLY A 28 8.24 -3.06 4.98
N ILE A 29 8.48 -3.43 3.73
CA ILE A 29 7.47 -3.68 2.71
C ILE A 29 7.76 -5.06 2.12
N GLU A 30 6.83 -5.99 2.22
CA GLU A 30 6.88 -7.29 1.55
C GLU A 30 5.95 -7.28 0.33
N PHE A 31 6.52 -7.51 -0.85
CA PHE A 31 5.79 -7.68 -2.09
C PHE A 31 5.35 -9.13 -2.22
N LEU A 32 4.04 -9.39 -2.09
CA LEU A 32 3.45 -10.72 -2.05
C LEU A 32 3.59 -11.45 -3.40
N ALA A 33 3.62 -10.70 -4.51
CA ALA A 33 3.77 -11.24 -5.85
C ALA A 33 5.14 -11.89 -6.10
N ASP A 34 6.20 -11.31 -5.55
CA ASP A 34 7.60 -11.76 -5.75
C ASP A 34 8.21 -12.40 -4.50
N GLY A 35 7.55 -12.26 -3.34
CA GLY A 35 8.08 -12.65 -2.02
C GLY A 35 9.28 -11.82 -1.60
N VAL A 36 9.41 -10.59 -2.09
CA VAL A 36 10.56 -9.72 -1.83
C VAL A 36 10.26 -8.76 -0.71
N THR A 37 11.14 -8.72 0.29
CA THR A 37 11.08 -7.73 1.36
C THR A 37 12.07 -6.58 1.10
N LYS A 38 11.57 -5.35 1.17
CA LYS A 38 12.35 -4.10 1.14
C LYS A 38 12.22 -3.39 2.48
N VAL A 39 13.33 -2.86 2.98
CA VAL A 39 13.37 -2.04 4.19
C VAL A 39 13.74 -0.63 3.79
N ILE A 40 12.88 0.33 4.14
CA ILE A 40 13.02 1.74 3.76
C ILE A 40 12.75 2.65 4.97
N ASN A 41 13.15 3.91 4.86
CA ASN A 41 12.85 4.90 5.88
C ASN A 41 11.40 5.39 5.78
N LYS A 42 10.91 6.05 6.84
CA LYS A 42 9.55 6.60 6.89
C LYS A 42 9.27 7.63 5.79
N GLU A 43 10.25 8.45 5.43
CA GLU A 43 10.10 9.47 4.40
C GLU A 43 9.92 8.83 3.02
N ASP A 44 10.75 7.85 2.69
CA ASP A 44 10.61 7.04 1.48
C ASP A 44 9.28 6.26 1.45
N PHE A 45 8.83 5.72 2.59
CA PHE A 45 7.55 5.00 2.67
C PHE A 45 6.36 5.91 2.34
N ARG A 46 6.40 7.17 2.83
CA ARG A 46 5.36 8.14 2.51
C ARG A 46 5.31 8.47 1.02
N ASP A 47 6.48 8.58 0.38
CA ASP A 47 6.57 8.83 -1.06
C ASP A 47 6.11 7.59 -1.86
N PHE A 48 6.49 6.39 -1.41
CA PHE A 48 6.05 5.12 -1.97
C PHE A 48 4.53 4.94 -1.90
N CYS A 49 3.90 5.11 -0.74
CA CYS A 49 2.44 5.03 -0.63
C CYS A 49 1.75 6.08 -1.51
N LYS A 50 2.30 7.29 -1.60
CA LYS A 50 1.77 8.32 -2.50
C LYS A 50 1.87 7.91 -3.97
N PHE A 51 2.98 7.30 -4.37
CA PHE A 51 3.17 6.76 -5.71
C PHE A 51 2.17 5.64 -6.01
N VAL A 52 2.05 4.65 -5.12
CA VAL A 52 1.10 3.53 -5.26
C VAL A 52 -0.34 4.05 -5.36
N SER A 53 -0.76 4.94 -4.46
CA SER A 53 -2.11 5.52 -4.52
C SER A 53 -2.32 6.40 -5.76
N GLN A 54 -1.27 6.99 -6.33
CA GLN A 54 -1.37 7.68 -7.63
C GLN A 54 -1.54 6.68 -8.77
N THR A 55 -0.82 5.56 -8.76
CA THR A 55 -0.95 4.49 -9.76
C THR A 55 -2.32 3.81 -9.70
N GLU A 56 -2.85 3.53 -8.50
CA GLU A 56 -4.22 3.03 -8.35
C GLU A 56 -5.25 4.02 -8.89
N ASN A 57 -5.04 5.33 -8.67
CA ASN A 57 -5.96 6.36 -9.15
C ASN A 57 -5.83 6.61 -10.67
N GLU A 58 -4.65 6.40 -11.26
CA GLU A 58 -4.43 6.49 -12.72
C GLU A 58 -5.09 5.31 -13.46
N PHE A 59 -5.22 4.13 -12.82
CA PHE A 59 -5.99 3.01 -13.35
C PHE A 59 -7.51 3.24 -13.27
N ILE A 60 -8.00 3.87 -12.19
CA ILE A 60 -9.43 4.21 -12.06
C ILE A 60 -9.83 5.36 -12.99
N GLN A 61 -8.95 6.36 -13.21
CA GLN A 61 -9.23 7.44 -14.17
C GLN A 61 -9.09 7.02 -15.64
N ALA A 62 -8.32 5.97 -15.95
CA ALA A 62 -8.29 5.42 -17.31
C ALA A 62 -9.61 4.71 -17.69
N GLU A 63 -10.48 4.38 -16.73
CA GLU A 63 -11.86 3.90 -16.97
C GLU A 63 -12.93 5.00 -16.82
N ASP A 64 -12.59 6.19 -16.30
CA ASP A 64 -13.53 7.32 -16.13
C ASP A 64 -13.29 8.46 -17.15
N GLU A 65 -12.45 8.25 -18.17
CA GLU A 65 -12.32 9.14 -19.34
C GLU A 65 -13.11 8.60 -20.55
N ASP A 66 -14.29 8.03 -20.31
CA ASP A 66 -15.36 7.79 -21.31
C ASP A 66 -16.75 8.07 -20.69
N ASP A 67 -17.03 9.32 -20.33
CA ASP A 67 -18.40 9.85 -20.36
C ASP A 67 -18.36 11.32 -20.81
N GLY A 68 -17.73 11.49 -21.97
CA GLY A 68 -17.87 12.67 -22.79
C GLY A 68 -18.65 12.33 -24.05
N GLU A 69 -19.94 11.98 -23.94
CA GLU A 69 -20.87 12.14 -25.05
C GLU A 69 -21.84 13.30 -24.79
N GLU A 70 -21.77 14.22 -25.74
CA GLU A 70 -22.47 15.49 -25.93
C GLU A 70 -24.00 15.31 -26.06
N ASP A 71 -24.81 16.16 -25.40
CA ASP A 71 -25.85 17.06 -25.98
C ASP A 71 -26.45 18.01 -24.93
#